data_AF-A0AAU5S9U9-F1
#
_entry.id   AF-A0AAU5S9U9-F1
#
_cell.length_a   1.000
_cell.length_b   1.000
_cell.length_c   1.000
_cell.angle_alpha   90.00
_cell.angle_beta   90.00
_cell.angle_gamma   90.00
#
_symmetry.space_group_name_H-M   'P 1'
#
loop_
_entity.id
_entity.type
_entity.pdbx_description
1 polymer ?
#
loop_
_entity_poly.entity_id
_entity_poly.type
_entity_poly.pdbx_seq_one_letter_code
_entity_poly.pdbx_strand_id
1 'polypeptide(L)'
;MRYTYRCDNCRASAPARRDRRESTGDRADHRRRAHHGLAPADRIMPIPGPLAQLARNARASYATQRPAGTRPGPRQMTPAERVATLLLPVLLLVLGILALH
;
A
#
# COMPACT_ATOMS: atom_id res chain seq x y z
N MET A 1 -16.71 8.15 -0.34
CA MET A 1 -15.35 8.68 -0.15
C MET A 1 -15.42 9.80 0.87
N ARG A 2 -14.64 9.78 1.96
CA ARG A 2 -14.70 10.81 3.00
C ARG A 2 -13.60 11.83 2.83
N TYR A 3 -13.68 12.96 3.52
CA TYR A 3 -12.68 14.04 3.43
C TYR A 3 -12.41 14.63 4.81
N THR A 4 -11.24 15.22 5.01
CA THR A 4 -10.91 16.00 6.21
C THR A 4 -10.16 17.27 5.81
N TYR A 5 -10.24 18.28 6.66
CA TYR A 5 -9.47 19.50 6.55
C TYR A 5 -8.27 19.48 7.51
N ARG A 6 -7.12 19.99 7.07
CA ARG A 6 -5.93 20.21 7.91
C ARG A 6 -5.27 21.55 7.61
N CYS A 7 -4.91 22.29 8.66
CA CYS A 7 -4.06 23.47 8.61
C CYS A 7 -2.69 23.14 9.20
N ASP A 8 -1.62 23.28 8.41
CA ASP A 8 -0.28 23.00 8.92
C ASP A 8 0.24 24.12 9.81
N ASN A 9 -0.06 25.39 9.49
CA ASN A 9 0.31 26.54 10.33
C ASN A 9 -0.23 26.41 11.76
N CYS A 10 -1.51 26.01 11.91
CA CYS A 10 -2.14 25.83 13.22
C CYS A 10 -1.95 24.43 13.81
N ARG A 11 -1.38 23.48 13.05
CA ARG A 11 -1.38 22.04 13.37
C ARG A 11 -2.76 21.50 13.75
N ALA A 12 -3.81 22.06 13.16
CA ALA A 12 -5.21 21.75 13.45
C ALA A 12 -5.82 20.86 12.36
N SER A 13 -6.70 19.93 12.75
CA SER A 13 -7.44 19.07 11.82
C SER A 13 -8.92 19.03 12.18
N ALA A 14 -9.79 19.00 11.18
CA ALA A 14 -11.23 18.83 11.38
C ALA A 14 -11.62 17.34 11.38
N PRO A 15 -12.75 16.97 12.02
CA PRO A 15 -13.33 15.63 11.89
C PRO A 15 -13.58 15.24 10.43
N ALA A 16 -13.62 13.94 10.17
CA ALA A 16 -13.88 13.42 8.84
C ALA A 16 -15.34 13.68 8.40
N ARG A 17 -15.50 14.31 7.24
CA ARG A 17 -16.77 14.65 6.60
C ARG A 17 -17.18 13.64 5.54
N ARG A 18 -18.47 13.67 5.18
CA ARG A 18 -19.05 12.74 4.19
C ARG A 18 -18.60 13.08 2.79
N ASP A 19 -18.35 14.35 2.52
CA ASP A 19 -17.92 14.83 1.21
C ASP A 19 -16.95 16.02 1.32
N ARG A 20 -16.45 16.45 0.15
CA ARG A 20 -15.49 17.53 0.01
C ARG A 20 -16.10 18.91 0.29
N ARG A 21 -17.41 19.08 0.08
CA ARG A 21 -18.12 20.35 0.29
C ARG A 21 -18.18 20.65 1.78
N GLU A 22 -18.58 19.68 2.61
CA GLU A 22 -18.56 19.80 4.07
C GLU A 22 -17.15 20.16 4.59
N SER A 23 -16.09 19.48 4.10
CA SER A 23 -14.70 19.81 4.49
C SER A 23 -14.23 21.19 4.01
N THR A 24 -14.80 21.69 2.91
CA THR A 24 -14.54 23.06 2.42
C THR A 24 -15.19 24.09 3.32
N GLY A 25 -16.38 23.79 3.85
CA GLY A 25 -17.04 24.59 4.89
C GLY A 25 -16.17 24.71 6.13
N ASP A 26 -15.68 23.58 6.68
CA ASP A 26 -14.78 23.57 7.84
C ASP A 26 -13.54 24.44 7.62
N ARG A 27 -12.93 24.34 6.43
CA ARG A 27 -11.78 25.16 6.04
C ARG A 27 -12.11 26.64 6.02
N ALA A 28 -13.21 27.02 5.37
CA ALA A 28 -13.61 28.41 5.25
C ALA A 28 -13.89 29.00 6.64
N ASP A 29 -14.57 28.23 7.49
CA ASP A 29 -14.86 28.58 8.87
C ASP A 29 -13.59 28.76 9.71
N HIS A 30 -12.63 27.82 9.60
CA HIS A 30 -11.33 27.94 10.26
C HIS A 30 -10.58 29.19 9.80
N ARG A 31 -10.48 29.43 8.48
CA ARG A 31 -9.79 30.60 7.94
C ARG A 31 -10.39 31.90 8.44
N ARG A 32 -11.71 32.02 8.48
CA ARG A 32 -12.38 33.22 9.01
C ARG A 32 -12.04 33.45 10.49
N ARG A 33 -12.03 32.40 11.30
CA ARG A 33 -11.81 32.51 12.76
C ARG A 33 -10.34 32.65 13.15
N ALA A 34 -9.44 31.90 12.52
CA ALA A 34 -8.03 31.79 12.92
C ALA A 34 -7.07 32.60 12.05
N HIS A 35 -7.49 32.98 10.84
CA HIS A 35 -6.63 33.67 9.86
C HIS A 35 -7.29 34.90 9.24
N HIS A 36 -8.39 35.40 9.82
CA HIS A 36 -9.13 36.57 9.31
C HIS A 36 -9.49 36.47 7.82
N GLY A 37 -9.78 35.25 7.35
CA GLY A 37 -10.13 34.96 5.95
C GLY A 37 -8.95 34.70 5.03
N LEU A 38 -7.70 34.88 5.50
CA LEU A 38 -6.50 34.62 4.72
C LEU A 38 -6.31 33.11 4.47
N ALA A 39 -5.55 32.78 3.43
CA ALA A 39 -5.24 31.41 3.03
C ALA A 39 -3.87 30.98 3.60
N PRO A 40 -3.82 30.24 4.72
CA PRO A 40 -2.58 29.64 5.23
C PRO A 40 -2.20 28.40 4.42
N ALA A 41 -1.09 27.74 4.78
CA ALA A 41 -0.76 26.41 4.30
C ALA A 41 -1.77 25.39 4.87
N ASP A 42 -2.86 25.18 4.15
CA ASP A 42 -3.91 24.25 4.51
C ASP A 42 -4.38 23.42 3.31
N ARG A 43 -4.98 22.27 3.59
CA ARG A 43 -5.43 21.32 2.57
C ARG A 43 -6.67 20.56 3.00
N ILE A 44 -7.44 20.14 2.00
CA ILE A 44 -8.48 19.14 2.16
C ILE A 44 -7.93 17.82 1.66
N MET A 45 -7.93 16.82 2.54
CA MET A 45 -7.37 15.50 2.26
C MET A 45 -8.50 14.48 2.05
N PRO A 46 -8.45 13.68 0.98
CA PRO A 46 -9.32 12.52 0.83
C PRO A 46 -9.00 11.48 1.91
N ILE A 47 -10.03 10.94 2.54
CA ILE A 47 -9.97 9.77 3.42
C ILE A 47 -10.49 8.57 2.64
N PRO A 48 -9.59 7.66 2.24
CA PRO A 48 -9.96 6.51 1.45
C PRO A 48 -10.88 5.55 2.20
N GLY A 49 -11.81 4.93 1.48
CA GLY A 49 -12.62 3.86 2.04
C GLY A 49 -11.81 2.58 2.31
N PRO A 50 -12.40 1.61 3.03
CA PRO A 50 -11.74 0.35 3.39
C PRO A 50 -11.16 -0.41 2.19
N LEU A 51 -11.93 -0.54 1.10
CA LEU A 51 -11.46 -1.22 -0.12
C LEU A 51 -10.27 -0.50 -0.77
N ALA A 52 -10.30 0.83 -0.82
CA ALA A 52 -9.19 1.61 -1.36
C ALA A 52 -7.93 1.51 -0.46
N GLN A 53 -8.11 1.36 0.85
CA GLN A 53 -7.01 1.09 1.78
C GLN A 53 -6.42 -0.30 1.56
N LEU A 54 -7.25 -1.34 1.44
CA LEU A 54 -6.81 -2.69 1.13
C LEU A 54 -6.03 -2.75 -0.19
N ALA A 55 -6.54 -2.10 -1.24
CA ALA A 55 -5.86 -2.06 -2.54
C ALA A 55 -4.53 -1.29 -2.50
N ARG A 56 -4.37 -0.29 -1.62
CA ARG A 56 -3.06 0.37 -1.41
C ARG A 56 -2.10 -0.52 -0.66
N ASN A 57 -2.56 -1.20 0.39
CA ASN A 57 -1.75 -2.11 1.18
C ASN A 57 -1.25 -3.27 0.31
N ALA A 58 -2.14 -3.89 -0.49
CA ALA A 58 -1.77 -4.97 -1.41
C ALA A 58 -0.72 -4.53 -2.44
N ARG A 59 -0.86 -3.32 -3.02
CA ARG A 59 0.14 -2.78 -3.95
C ARG A 59 1.48 -2.52 -3.27
N ALA A 60 1.48 -1.99 -2.04
CA ALA A 60 2.70 -1.78 -1.27
C ALA A 60 3.41 -3.11 -0.99
N SER A 61 2.66 -4.14 -0.57
CA SER A 61 3.19 -5.49 -0.36
C SER A 61 3.79 -6.08 -1.65
N TYR A 62 3.11 -5.92 -2.79
CA TYR A 62 3.63 -6.39 -4.07
C TYR A 62 4.89 -5.61 -4.51
N ALA A 63 4.95 -4.31 -4.24
CA ALA A 63 6.14 -3.50 -4.52
C ALA A 63 7.34 -3.92 -3.66
N THR A 64 7.12 -4.29 -2.39
CA THR A 64 8.17 -4.84 -1.53
C THR A 64 8.59 -6.27 -1.90
N GLN A 65 7.69 -7.03 -2.56
CA GLN A 65 7.96 -8.39 -3.03
C GLN A 65 8.59 -8.43 -4.42
N ARG A 66 8.65 -7.31 -5.15
CA ARG A 66 9.49 -7.22 -6.34
C ARG A 66 10.95 -7.13 -5.89
N PRO A 67 11.79 -8.16 -6.10
CA PRO A 67 13.22 -7.98 -5.91
C PRO A 67 13.66 -6.83 -6.82
N ALA A 68 14.32 -5.83 -6.24
CA ALA A 68 15.06 -4.84 -7.00
C ALA A 68 15.94 -5.63 -7.97
N GLY A 69 15.75 -5.40 -9.28
CA GLY A 69 16.31 -6.23 -10.32
C GLY A 69 17.83 -6.34 -10.23
N THR A 70 18.32 -7.39 -9.60
CA THR A 70 19.60 -7.99 -9.98
C THR A 70 19.31 -8.69 -11.30
N ARG A 71 19.85 -8.18 -12.41
CA ARG A 71 19.93 -8.95 -13.66
C ARG A 71 20.42 -10.36 -13.30
N PRO A 72 19.66 -11.44 -13.54
CA PRO A 72 20.26 -12.75 -13.51
C PRO A 72 21.14 -12.81 -14.76
N GLY A 73 22.46 -12.62 -14.57
CA GLY A 73 23.41 -13.15 -15.54
C GLY A 73 23.11 -14.65 -15.70
N PRO A 74 23.21 -15.22 -16.91
CA PRO A 74 22.88 -16.62 -17.12
C PRO A 74 23.87 -17.48 -16.31
N ARG A 75 23.46 -17.90 -15.10
CA ARG A 75 24.14 -18.96 -14.37
C ARG A 75 23.85 -20.23 -15.16
N GLN A 76 24.84 -20.68 -15.93
CA GLN A 76 24.79 -21.97 -16.58
C GLN A 76 24.73 -23.03 -15.47
N MET A 77 23.53 -23.57 -15.22
CA MET A 77 23.37 -24.75 -14.36
C MET A 77 24.16 -25.89 -14.97
N THR A 78 25.01 -26.49 -14.15
CA THR A 78 25.74 -27.70 -14.52
C THR A 78 24.73 -28.83 -14.77
N PRO A 79 25.04 -29.82 -15.63
CA PRO A 79 24.12 -30.93 -15.89
C PRO A 79 23.69 -31.68 -14.62
N ALA A 80 24.54 -31.72 -13.58
CA ALA A 80 24.21 -32.30 -12.28
C ALA A 80 23.09 -31.53 -11.54
N GLU A 81 23.08 -30.20 -11.60
CA GLU A 81 22.06 -29.37 -10.94
C GLU A 81 20.69 -29.49 -11.62
N ARG A 82 20.67 -29.69 -12.95
CA ARG A 82 19.41 -29.93 -13.70
C ARG A 82 18.77 -31.26 -13.31
N VAL A 83 19.57 -32.30 -13.14
CA VAL A 83 19.10 -33.62 -12.73
C VAL A 83 18.57 -33.58 -11.29
N ALA A 84 19.27 -32.91 -10.38
CA ALA A 84 18.81 -32.75 -9.00
C ALA A 84 17.48 -31.98 -8.90
N THR A 85 17.32 -30.90 -9.68
CA THR A 85 16.09 -30.08 -9.67
C THR A 85 14.87 -30.87 -10.18
N LEU A 86 15.06 -31.79 -11.13
CA LEU A 86 13.98 -32.60 -11.68
C LEU A 86 13.65 -33.84 -10.82
N LEU A 87 14.65 -34.42 -10.14
CA LEU A 87 14.45 -35.65 -9.36
C LEU A 87 13.93 -35.39 -7.94
N LEU A 88 14.25 -34.25 -7.33
CA LEU A 88 13.79 -33.92 -5.98
C LEU A 88 12.26 -33.96 -5.80
N PRO A 89 11.43 -33.35 -6.69
CA PRO A 89 9.97 -33.41 -6.53
C PRO A 89 9.42 -34.83 -6.77
N VAL A 90 10.04 -35.62 -7.65
CA VAL A 90 9.63 -37.01 -7.92
C VAL A 90 9.91 -37.90 -6.72
N LEU A 91 11.07 -37.75 -6.10
CA LEU A 91 11.44 -38.49 -4.89
C LEU A 91 10.51 -38.18 -3.71
N LEU A 92 10.17 -36.90 -3.52
CA LEU A 92 9.22 -36.49 -2.48
C LEU A 92 7.81 -37.03 -2.72
N LEU A 93 7.37 -37.08 -3.99
CA LEU A 93 6.08 -37.68 -4.35
C LEU A 93 6.05 -39.18 -4.02
N VAL A 94 7.10 -39.93 -4.39
CA VAL A 94 7.21 -41.38 -4.12
C VAL A 94 7.24 -41.65 -2.61
N LEU A 95 8.04 -40.90 -1.85
CA LEU A 95 8.10 -41.04 -0.38
C LEU A 95 6.77 -40.68 0.28
N GLY A 96 6.08 -39.64 -0.19
CA GLY A 96 4.76 -39.26 0.32
C GLY A 96 3.69 -40.31 0.05
N ILE A 97 3.74 -40.99 -1.09
CA ILE A 97 2.81 -42.09 -1.43
C ILE A 97 3.11 -43.32 -0.58
N LEU A 98 4.39 -43.63 -0.34
CA LEU A 98 4.82 -44.78 0.48
C LEU A 98 4.46 -44.60 1.96
N ALA A 99 4.50 -43.38 2.48
CA ALA A 99 4.15 -43.06 3.87
C ALA A 99 2.63 -43.04 4.15
N LEU A 100 1.81 -43.20 3.09
CA LEU A 100 0.35 -43.22 3.18
C LEU A 100 -0.25 -44.64 3.18
N HIS A 101 0.60 -45.67 3.12
CA HIS A 101 0.27 -47.08 3.29
C HIS A 101 0.92 -47.63 4.56
#